data_AF-A0A7C3D8M6-F1
#
_entry.id   AF-A0A7C3D8M6-F1
#
_cell.length_a   1.000
_cell.length_b   1.000
_cell.length_c   1.000
_cell.angle_alpha   90.00
_cell.angle_beta   90.00
_cell.angle_gamma   90.00
#
_symmetry.space_group_name_H-M   'P 1'
#
loop_
_entity.id
_entity.type
_entity.pdbx_description
1 polymer ?
#
loop_
_entity_poly.entity_id
_entity_poly.type
_entity_poly.pdbx_seq_one_letter_code
_entity_poly.pdbx_strand_id
1 'polypeptide(L)'
;MKKVALFASMILIATSVRAQLPGLSVMPDEGGAFTGGMGVAVVDNQTYFAIHLQPELALGKFGVGLNVNLLYNTKTGHIRSKDWDQSYDYLRLIRYVRYAHKGDPFYVRVGALDAARLGHGFLVNYYSNSPSYDDRKIGVALDADFGSFGFESFANNVARAEVLGGRVYWRPLRATVGLPIIKNFELGATYVTDTDPDGNRKTDDGVSAFGLDAGLPLINGSVVRSMLYYDYGKIVDYGSGQAAGIGVDFRFPGGLAMMSARFERRWLGKEFEPNFFNAFYEVDRYTKTGFGGYRKVDLLPTITEETKGYFGELYGR
;
A
#
# COMPACT_ATOMS: atom_id res chain seq x y z
N MET A 1 -17.23 36.02 52.92
CA MET A 1 -18.28 35.00 52.68
C MET A 1 -18.37 34.72 51.19
N LYS A 2 -18.19 33.46 50.78
CA LYS A 2 -18.75 32.73 49.60
C LYS A 2 -19.04 33.60 48.35
N LYS A 3 -18.52 33.32 47.16
CA LYS A 3 -18.74 32.07 46.40
C LYS A 3 -17.69 31.91 45.30
N VAL A 4 -17.15 30.70 45.22
CA VAL A 4 -16.43 30.13 44.06
C VAL A 4 -17.44 29.98 42.92
N ALA A 5 -17.11 30.43 41.71
CA ALA A 5 -17.83 30.10 40.50
C ALA A 5 -16.92 29.26 39.60
N LEU A 6 -17.12 27.95 39.72
CA LEU A 6 -16.67 26.90 38.80
C LEU A 6 -17.33 27.17 37.44
N PHE A 7 -16.57 27.37 36.37
CA PHE A 7 -17.13 27.25 35.02
C PHE A 7 -16.74 25.88 34.47
N ALA A 8 -17.72 24.98 34.50
CA ALA A 8 -17.61 23.62 34.03
C ALA A 8 -17.40 23.58 32.51
N SER A 9 -16.33 22.90 32.13
CA SER A 9 -16.08 22.38 30.80
C SER A 9 -17.25 21.52 30.31
N MET A 10 -17.97 22.00 29.30
CA MET A 10 -18.98 21.22 28.61
C MET A 10 -18.31 20.49 27.44
N ILE A 11 -17.67 19.36 27.77
CA ILE A 11 -17.24 18.38 26.77
C ILE A 11 -18.50 17.66 26.27
N LEU A 12 -19.02 18.13 25.14
CA LEU A 12 -20.04 17.41 24.37
C LEU A 12 -19.37 16.23 23.67
N ILE A 13 -19.31 15.09 24.36
CA ILE A 13 -19.08 13.79 23.72
C ILE A 13 -20.37 13.44 22.99
N ALA A 14 -20.47 13.87 21.74
CA ALA A 14 -21.38 13.28 20.77
C ALA A 14 -20.70 12.03 20.20
N THR A 15 -20.78 10.90 20.91
CA THR A 15 -20.51 9.59 20.32
C THR A 15 -21.65 9.22 19.39
N SER A 16 -21.65 9.79 18.19
CA SER A 16 -22.29 9.13 17.06
C SER A 16 -21.32 8.08 16.56
N VAL A 17 -21.44 6.84 17.05
CA VAL A 17 -20.91 5.67 16.36
C VAL A 17 -21.75 5.50 15.09
N ARG A 18 -21.47 6.32 14.08
CA ARG A 18 -21.80 5.94 12.71
C ARG A 18 -20.77 4.91 12.35
N ALA A 19 -21.20 3.65 12.20
CA ALA A 19 -20.39 2.64 11.53
C ALA A 19 -20.07 3.19 10.13
N GLN A 20 -18.92 3.85 9.99
CA GLN A 20 -18.37 4.26 8.71
C GLN A 20 -17.83 2.99 8.08
N LEU A 21 -18.41 2.63 6.95
CA LEU A 21 -18.01 1.46 6.17
C LEU A 21 -16.56 1.67 5.75
N PRO A 22 -15.61 0.84 6.22
CA PRO A 22 -14.30 0.83 5.62
C PRO A 22 -14.47 0.31 4.19
N GLY A 23 -13.89 0.99 3.20
CA GLY A 23 -13.78 0.43 1.85
C GLY A 23 -13.20 -0.99 1.91
N LEU A 24 -13.58 -1.85 0.97
CA LEU A 24 -12.92 -3.16 0.83
C LEU A 24 -11.52 -2.93 0.27
N SER A 25 -10.57 -2.58 1.14
CA SER A 25 -9.16 -2.76 0.87
C SER A 25 -8.91 -4.27 0.89
N VAL A 26 -8.77 -4.92 -0.28
CA VAL A 26 -8.22 -6.30 -0.42
C VAL A 26 -6.72 -6.31 -0.05
N MET A 27 -6.31 -5.39 0.83
CA MET A 27 -5.00 -5.32 1.43
C MET A 27 -5.07 -5.99 2.80
N PRO A 28 -3.93 -6.50 3.28
CA PRO A 28 -3.80 -6.89 4.67
C PRO A 28 -4.29 -5.72 5.54
N ASP A 29 -5.22 -5.97 6.45
CA ASP A 29 -5.39 -5.09 7.60
C ASP A 29 -4.00 -4.97 8.24
N GLU A 30 -3.42 -3.79 8.43
CA GLU A 30 -1.98 -3.72 8.79
C GLU A 30 -1.72 -3.97 10.28
N GLY A 31 -2.77 -4.09 11.10
CA GLY A 31 -2.65 -4.25 12.55
C GLY A 31 -2.00 -5.57 12.98
N GLY A 32 -0.91 -5.50 13.75
CA GLY A 32 -0.37 -6.63 14.52
C GLY A 32 0.36 -7.72 13.72
N ALA A 33 0.86 -7.41 12.52
CA ALA A 33 1.67 -8.36 11.76
C ALA A 33 3.06 -8.57 12.41
N PHE A 34 3.49 -9.83 12.45
CA PHE A 34 4.85 -10.22 12.77
C PHE A 34 5.44 -10.96 11.58
N THR A 35 6.26 -10.28 10.77
CA THR A 35 7.04 -10.92 9.71
C THR A 35 8.48 -11.05 10.17
N GLY A 36 9.12 -12.17 9.85
CA GLY A 36 10.51 -12.39 10.23
C GLY A 36 11.13 -13.56 9.50
N GLY A 37 12.45 -13.65 9.59
CA GLY A 37 13.24 -14.67 8.94
C GLY A 37 14.54 -14.91 9.69
N MET A 38 15.13 -16.07 9.46
CA MET A 38 16.45 -16.41 9.97
C MET A 38 17.34 -16.83 8.80
N GLY A 39 18.62 -16.51 8.88
CA GLY A 39 19.57 -16.80 7.81
C GLY A 39 21.01 -16.71 8.24
N VAL A 40 21.91 -16.78 7.24
CA VAL A 40 23.35 -16.61 7.43
C VAL A 40 23.80 -15.49 6.52
N ALA A 41 24.56 -14.54 7.07
CA ALA A 41 25.14 -13.42 6.34
C ALA A 41 26.67 -13.44 6.48
N VAL A 42 27.38 -13.06 5.43
CA VAL A 42 28.82 -12.83 5.46
C VAL A 42 29.06 -11.35 5.27
N VAL A 43 29.62 -10.69 6.29
CA VAL A 43 29.93 -9.25 6.29
C VAL A 43 31.36 -9.10 6.75
N ASP A 44 32.18 -8.34 6.00
CA ASP A 44 33.58 -8.09 6.35
C ASP A 44 34.40 -9.37 6.62
N ASN A 45 34.17 -10.42 5.81
CA ASN A 45 34.79 -11.75 5.95
C ASN A 45 34.47 -12.48 7.28
N GLN A 46 33.44 -12.04 7.99
CA GLN A 46 32.89 -12.68 9.18
C GLN A 46 31.50 -13.24 8.90
N THR A 47 31.21 -14.41 9.47
CA THR A 47 29.90 -15.06 9.32
C THR A 47 29.01 -14.70 10.51
N TYR A 48 27.75 -14.38 10.21
CA TYR A 48 26.74 -14.03 11.18
C TYR A 48 25.51 -14.92 11.00
N PHE A 49 24.94 -15.38 12.10
CA PHE A 49 23.56 -15.84 12.14
C PHE A 49 22.65 -14.62 12.21
N ALA A 50 21.78 -14.46 11.23
CA ALA A 50 20.91 -13.31 11.07
C ALA A 50 19.49 -13.65 11.52
N ILE A 51 18.91 -12.80 12.38
CA ILE A 51 17.50 -12.85 12.75
C ILE A 51 16.89 -11.51 12.34
N HIS A 52 15.95 -11.57 11.41
CA HIS A 52 15.21 -10.41 10.92
C HIS A 52 13.80 -10.45 11.48
N LEU A 53 13.38 -9.38 12.17
CA LEU A 53 12.05 -9.24 12.73
C LEU A 53 11.45 -7.92 12.28
N GLN A 54 10.19 -7.94 11.87
CA GLN A 54 9.44 -6.76 11.46
C GLN A 54 8.09 -6.71 12.20
N PRO A 55 8.11 -6.52 13.54
CA PRO A 55 6.88 -6.38 14.29
C PRO A 55 6.24 -5.03 14.01
N GLU A 56 4.91 -4.98 14.06
CA GLU A 56 4.16 -3.74 14.21
C GLU A 56 3.65 -3.59 15.65
N LEU A 57 3.97 -2.47 16.27
CA LEU A 57 3.40 -2.07 17.57
C LEU A 57 2.20 -1.16 17.31
N ALA A 58 1.00 -1.64 17.61
CA ALA A 58 -0.25 -0.87 17.45
C ALA A 58 -0.85 -0.49 18.81
N LEU A 59 -1.15 0.80 18.99
CA LEU A 59 -1.89 1.35 20.13
C LEU A 59 -3.10 2.13 19.61
N GLY A 60 -4.25 1.47 19.58
CA GLY A 60 -5.46 2.03 18.98
C GLY A 60 -5.26 2.28 17.48
N LYS A 61 -5.42 3.54 17.05
CA LYS A 61 -5.20 3.93 15.65
C LYS A 61 -3.73 4.18 15.33
N PHE A 62 -2.86 4.37 16.32
CA PHE A 62 -1.45 4.62 16.05
C PHE A 62 -0.71 3.30 15.88
N GLY A 63 0.14 3.22 14.85
CA GLY A 63 0.99 2.06 14.59
C GLY A 63 2.43 2.48 14.30
N VAL A 64 3.38 1.73 14.83
CA VAL A 64 4.81 1.87 14.53
C VAL A 64 5.33 0.53 14.01
N GLY A 65 5.72 0.50 12.74
CA GLY A 65 6.36 -0.65 12.13
C GLY A 65 7.87 -0.61 12.39
N LEU A 66 8.43 -1.73 12.83
CA LEU A 66 9.86 -1.83 13.15
C LEU A 66 10.59 -2.75 12.17
N ASN A 67 11.91 -2.55 12.00
CA ASN A 67 12.83 -3.47 11.34
C ASN A 67 13.99 -3.74 12.30
N VAL A 68 14.01 -4.93 12.87
CA VAL A 68 15.05 -5.35 13.81
C VAL A 68 15.88 -6.42 13.14
N ASN A 69 17.13 -6.09 12.82
CA ASN A 69 18.09 -7.03 12.27
C ASN A 69 19.15 -7.35 13.32
N LEU A 70 19.20 -8.60 13.77
CA LEU A 70 20.16 -9.08 14.76
C LEU A 70 21.19 -9.98 14.07
N LEU A 71 22.43 -9.50 13.97
CA LEU A 71 23.55 -10.25 13.41
C LEU A 71 24.43 -10.79 14.53
N TYR A 72 24.31 -12.08 14.82
CA TYR A 72 25.12 -12.79 15.82
C TYR A 72 26.36 -13.40 15.17
N ASN A 73 27.54 -12.94 15.52
CA ASN A 73 28.78 -13.46 14.98
C ASN A 73 28.92 -14.95 15.35
N THR A 74 29.11 -15.83 14.37
CA THR A 74 29.08 -17.29 14.60
C THR A 74 30.28 -17.82 15.39
N LYS A 75 31.37 -17.05 15.51
CA LYS A 75 32.56 -17.43 16.29
C LYS A 75 32.50 -16.94 17.73
N THR A 76 31.99 -15.75 17.95
CA THR A 76 32.00 -15.10 19.28
C THR A 76 30.65 -15.12 19.99
N GLY A 77 29.55 -15.33 19.26
CA GLY A 77 28.18 -15.25 19.78
C GLY A 77 27.69 -13.83 20.08
N HIS A 78 28.54 -12.81 19.90
CA HIS A 78 28.16 -11.42 20.12
C HIS A 78 27.38 -10.84 18.94
N ILE A 79 26.44 -9.93 19.25
CA ILE A 79 25.79 -9.13 18.23
C ILE A 79 26.80 -8.16 17.60
N ARG A 80 26.67 -7.91 16.29
CA ARG A 80 27.51 -6.95 15.57
C ARG A 80 27.32 -5.53 16.13
N SER A 81 28.26 -5.07 16.95
CA SER A 81 28.16 -3.79 17.66
C SER A 81 28.02 -2.58 16.74
N LYS A 82 28.61 -2.61 15.54
CA LYS A 82 28.55 -1.53 14.55
C LYS A 82 27.13 -1.22 14.04
N ASP A 83 26.15 -2.10 14.28
CA ASP A 83 24.74 -1.82 13.97
C ASP A 83 24.00 -1.13 15.11
N TRP A 84 24.68 -0.85 16.23
CA TRP A 84 24.08 -0.39 17.49
C TRP A 84 24.95 0.64 18.22
N ASP A 85 25.97 1.22 17.58
CA ASP A 85 26.95 2.08 18.26
C ASP A 85 26.65 3.59 18.14
N GLN A 86 25.76 3.99 17.22
CA GLN A 86 25.30 5.38 17.10
C GLN A 86 23.83 5.55 17.48
N SER A 87 23.48 6.74 17.98
CA SER A 87 22.08 7.09 18.29
C SER A 87 21.16 7.04 17.06
N TYR A 88 21.69 7.33 15.87
CA TYR A 88 20.91 7.28 14.63
C TYR A 88 20.56 5.82 14.25
N ASP A 89 21.36 4.82 14.66
CA ASP A 89 21.09 3.41 14.32
C ASP A 89 19.74 2.95 14.88
N TYR A 90 19.36 3.45 16.05
CA TYR A 90 18.05 3.17 16.65
C TYR A 90 16.89 3.79 15.86
N LEU A 91 17.09 4.95 15.23
CA LEU A 91 16.08 5.54 14.34
C LEU A 91 15.89 4.70 13.07
N ARG A 92 16.92 3.97 12.64
CA ARG A 92 16.82 3.06 11.48
C ARG A 92 15.91 1.86 11.73
N LEU A 93 15.61 1.56 12.99
CA LEU A 93 14.65 0.52 13.36
C LEU A 93 13.23 0.91 12.99
N ILE A 94 12.90 2.20 12.92
CA ILE A 94 11.56 2.66 12.58
C ILE A 94 11.38 2.56 11.07
N ARG A 95 10.51 1.64 10.63
CA ARG A 95 10.15 1.50 9.20
C ARG A 95 9.13 2.54 8.81
N TYR A 96 8.07 2.65 9.60
CA TYR A 96 7.01 3.62 9.37
C TYR A 96 6.29 3.95 10.67
N VAL A 97 5.63 5.10 10.65
CA VAL A 97 4.58 5.46 11.59
C VAL A 97 3.29 5.63 10.81
N ARG A 98 2.18 5.13 11.36
CA ARG A 98 0.86 5.30 10.77
C ARG A 98 -0.17 5.76 11.79
N TYR A 99 -1.21 6.40 11.27
CA TYR A 99 -2.46 6.61 11.96
C TYR A 99 -3.58 5.96 11.14
N ALA A 100 -4.40 5.16 11.83
CA ALA A 100 -5.47 4.32 11.30
C ALA A 100 -4.98 3.23 10.33
N HIS A 101 -5.91 2.50 9.72
CA HIS A 101 -5.63 1.48 8.70
C HIS A 101 -6.21 1.89 7.35
N LYS A 102 -5.68 1.33 6.26
CA LYS A 102 -6.22 1.59 4.93
C LYS A 102 -7.69 1.18 4.85
N GLY A 103 -8.54 2.10 4.41
CA GLY A 103 -10.00 1.94 4.41
C GLY A 103 -10.70 2.63 5.59
N ASP A 104 -9.98 3.02 6.65
CA ASP A 104 -10.55 3.90 7.68
C ASP A 104 -10.84 5.30 7.11
N PRO A 105 -11.74 6.10 7.72
CA PRO A 105 -12.14 7.41 7.21
C PRO A 105 -11.00 8.42 7.00
N PHE A 106 -9.90 8.24 7.72
CA PHE A 106 -8.68 9.01 7.52
C PHE A 106 -7.50 8.10 7.86
N TYR A 107 -6.60 7.92 6.92
CA TYR A 107 -5.39 7.13 7.05
C TYR A 107 -4.19 7.96 6.63
N VAL A 108 -3.13 7.91 7.43
CA VAL A 108 -1.84 8.45 7.03
C VAL A 108 -0.73 7.50 7.45
N ARG A 109 0.26 7.33 6.58
CA ARG A 109 1.49 6.60 6.85
C ARG A 109 2.68 7.42 6.38
N VAL A 110 3.76 7.41 7.15
CA VAL A 110 5.04 8.03 6.80
C VAL A 110 6.15 7.01 7.04
N GLY A 111 7.01 6.79 6.04
CA GLY A 111 8.11 5.82 6.07
C GLY A 111 8.05 4.81 4.93
N ALA A 112 8.34 3.55 5.21
CA ALA A 112 8.17 2.45 4.27
C ALA A 112 6.69 2.28 3.89
N LEU A 113 6.41 2.24 2.60
CA LEU A 113 5.12 1.91 2.02
C LEU A 113 5.13 0.42 1.71
N ASP A 114 4.64 -0.39 2.64
CA ASP A 114 4.57 -1.84 2.43
C ASP A 114 3.29 -2.18 1.68
N ALA A 115 3.43 -2.58 0.43
CA ALA A 115 2.35 -3.05 -0.43
C ALA A 115 1.30 -1.99 -0.84
N ALA A 116 1.65 -0.71 -0.95
CA ALA A 116 0.71 0.34 -1.33
C ALA A 116 -0.13 0.01 -2.58
N ARG A 117 -1.39 0.42 -2.54
CA ARG A 117 -2.41 0.14 -3.55
C ARG A 117 -3.34 1.33 -3.71
N LEU A 118 -3.80 1.55 -4.94
CA LEU A 118 -4.89 2.49 -5.24
C LEU A 118 -6.09 1.73 -5.80
N GLY A 119 -7.28 2.01 -5.26
CA GLY A 119 -8.53 1.38 -5.67
C GLY A 119 -8.45 -0.15 -5.60
N HIS A 120 -8.85 -0.82 -6.68
CA HIS A 120 -8.77 -2.28 -6.77
C HIS A 120 -7.38 -2.78 -7.19
N GLY A 121 -6.38 -1.91 -7.29
CA GLY A 121 -5.02 -2.30 -7.59
C GLY A 121 -4.90 -2.94 -8.96
N PHE A 122 -5.34 -2.22 -10.01
CA PHE A 122 -5.16 -2.61 -11.41
C PHE A 122 -3.95 -1.91 -12.04
N LEU A 123 -3.61 -0.69 -11.59
CA LEU A 123 -2.40 0.04 -12.00
C LEU A 123 -1.30 0.01 -10.92
N VAL A 124 -1.70 0.20 -9.66
CA VAL A 124 -0.81 0.21 -8.49
C VAL A 124 -1.25 -0.86 -7.51
N ASN A 125 -0.46 -1.90 -7.35
CA ASN A 125 -0.78 -2.99 -6.42
C ASN A 125 0.50 -3.54 -5.80
N TYR A 126 0.51 -3.74 -4.49
CA TYR A 126 1.69 -4.18 -3.75
C TYR A 126 2.93 -3.28 -3.91
N TYR A 127 2.76 -2.01 -4.28
CA TYR A 127 3.89 -1.10 -4.49
C TYR A 127 4.72 -0.94 -3.22
N SER A 128 6.05 -1.02 -3.35
CA SER A 128 6.99 -0.82 -2.25
C SER A 128 8.04 0.23 -2.60
N ASN A 129 8.26 1.17 -1.70
CA ASN A 129 9.31 2.20 -1.81
C ASN A 129 10.60 1.82 -1.06
N SER A 130 10.66 0.60 -0.50
CA SER A 130 11.78 0.11 0.31
C SER A 130 12.15 -1.31 -0.13
N PRO A 131 12.64 -1.50 -1.36
CA PRO A 131 12.95 -2.84 -1.91
C PRO A 131 14.05 -3.58 -1.14
N SER A 132 14.95 -2.87 -0.47
CA SER A 132 15.99 -3.45 0.38
C SER A 132 16.16 -2.65 1.69
N TYR A 133 16.90 -3.20 2.65
CA TYR A 133 17.22 -2.49 3.89
C TYR A 133 18.10 -1.25 3.64
N ASP A 134 18.98 -1.35 2.65
CA ASP A 134 19.94 -0.30 2.30
C ASP A 134 19.34 0.74 1.34
N ASP A 135 18.37 0.35 0.51
CA ASP A 135 17.67 1.21 -0.46
C ASP A 135 16.26 1.55 0.00
N ARG A 136 16.13 2.12 1.21
CA ARG A 136 14.83 2.55 1.75
C ARG A 136 14.55 4.02 1.49
N LYS A 137 13.33 4.32 1.04
CA LYS A 137 12.81 5.69 0.92
C LYS A 137 11.83 6.00 2.05
N ILE A 138 11.71 7.28 2.40
CA ILE A 138 10.68 7.78 3.31
C ILE A 138 9.52 8.26 2.45
N GLY A 139 8.49 7.43 2.30
CA GLY A 139 7.28 7.74 1.54
C GLY A 139 6.16 8.25 2.44
N VAL A 140 5.07 8.68 1.81
CA VAL A 140 3.83 9.07 2.48
C VAL A 140 2.66 8.41 1.77
N ALA A 141 1.68 7.92 2.53
CA ALA A 141 0.35 7.60 2.03
C ALA A 141 -0.68 8.39 2.82
N LEU A 142 -1.72 8.89 2.14
CA LEU A 142 -2.79 9.67 2.75
C LEU A 142 -4.12 9.37 2.06
N ASP A 143 -5.08 8.88 2.83
CA ASP A 143 -6.42 8.54 2.36
C ASP A 143 -7.47 9.24 3.24
N ALA A 144 -8.57 9.69 2.64
CA ALA A 144 -9.70 10.26 3.37
C ALA A 144 -11.04 9.88 2.73
N ASP A 145 -12.02 9.50 3.56
CA ASP A 145 -13.40 9.15 3.17
C ASP A 145 -14.40 10.08 3.87
N PHE A 146 -15.08 10.90 3.08
CA PHE A 146 -16.10 11.86 3.55
C PHE A 146 -17.53 11.31 3.40
N GLY A 147 -17.67 10.01 3.15
CA GLY A 147 -18.94 9.35 2.92
C GLY A 147 -19.26 9.24 1.44
N SER A 148 -19.76 10.33 0.84
CA SER A 148 -20.17 10.32 -0.57
C SER A 148 -19.00 10.46 -1.52
N PHE A 149 -17.86 10.95 -1.07
CA PHE A 149 -16.63 11.07 -1.87
C PHE A 149 -15.42 10.84 -0.98
N GLY A 150 -14.28 10.56 -1.59
CA GLY A 150 -13.02 10.43 -0.89
C GLY A 150 -11.86 10.33 -1.85
N PHE A 151 -10.67 10.15 -1.29
CA PHE A 151 -9.47 9.97 -2.08
C PHE A 151 -8.46 9.07 -1.37
N GLU A 152 -7.56 8.51 -2.16
CA GLU A 152 -6.39 7.75 -1.75
C GLU A 152 -5.17 8.35 -2.43
N SER A 153 -4.01 8.36 -1.77
CA SER A 153 -2.81 8.90 -2.38
C SER A 153 -1.53 8.32 -1.77
N PHE A 154 -0.46 8.35 -2.55
CA PHE A 154 0.88 8.09 -2.04
C PHE A 154 1.96 8.84 -2.82
N ALA A 155 3.09 9.02 -2.15
CA ALA A 155 4.35 9.48 -2.71
C ALA A 155 5.48 8.57 -2.21
N ASN A 156 6.35 8.12 -3.10
CA ASN A 156 7.41 7.16 -2.73
C ASN A 156 8.50 7.76 -1.84
N ASN A 157 8.72 9.07 -1.94
CA ASN A 157 9.78 9.78 -1.26
C ASN A 157 9.32 11.21 -0.94
N VAL A 158 9.38 11.62 0.33
CA VAL A 158 9.02 12.98 0.78
C VAL A 158 9.92 14.08 0.23
N ALA A 159 11.20 13.76 -0.06
CA ALA A 159 12.17 14.72 -0.53
C ALA A 159 12.16 14.84 -2.06
N ARG A 160 12.05 13.71 -2.77
CA ARG A 160 12.12 13.70 -4.24
C ARG A 160 10.78 13.59 -4.96
N ALA A 161 9.77 12.97 -4.36
CA ALA A 161 8.44 12.78 -4.91
C ALA A 161 8.45 12.26 -6.36
N GLU A 162 9.27 11.22 -6.62
CA GLU A 162 9.50 10.73 -7.98
C GLU A 162 8.28 9.95 -8.48
N VAL A 163 7.76 9.05 -7.63
CA VAL A 163 6.56 8.27 -7.92
C VAL A 163 5.43 8.81 -7.07
N LEU A 164 4.38 9.28 -7.74
CA LEU A 164 3.18 9.86 -7.16
C LEU A 164 1.95 9.13 -7.68
N GLY A 165 1.06 8.72 -6.79
CA GLY A 165 -0.21 8.11 -7.17
C GLY A 165 -1.36 8.74 -6.39
N GLY A 166 -2.49 8.89 -7.05
CA GLY A 166 -3.72 9.39 -6.46
C GLY A 166 -4.95 8.75 -7.08
N ARG A 167 -5.97 8.55 -6.26
CA ARG A 167 -7.31 8.13 -6.70
C ARG A 167 -8.34 9.00 -6.02
N VAL A 168 -9.30 9.49 -6.79
CA VAL A 168 -10.52 10.11 -6.25
C VAL A 168 -11.69 9.19 -6.52
N TYR A 169 -12.66 9.13 -5.61
CA TYR A 169 -13.83 8.30 -5.79
C TYR A 169 -15.10 8.96 -5.27
N TRP A 170 -16.23 8.50 -5.81
CA TRP A 170 -17.56 9.03 -5.54
C TRP A 170 -18.58 7.90 -5.42
N ARG A 171 -19.52 8.06 -4.48
CA ARG A 171 -20.62 7.12 -4.18
C ARG A 171 -21.98 7.78 -4.45
N PRO A 172 -22.45 7.81 -5.70
CA PRO A 172 -23.63 8.58 -6.11
C PRO A 172 -24.91 8.22 -5.36
N LEU A 173 -25.06 6.94 -5.02
CA LEU A 173 -26.31 6.38 -4.51
C LEU A 173 -26.42 6.49 -2.98
N ARG A 174 -25.37 6.95 -2.30
CA ARG A 174 -25.29 6.94 -0.84
C ARG A 174 -26.33 7.82 -0.16
N ALA A 175 -26.67 8.94 -0.78
CA ALA A 175 -27.65 9.90 -0.25
C ALA A 175 -29.09 9.62 -0.71
N THR A 176 -29.27 8.91 -1.83
CA THR A 176 -30.56 8.76 -2.51
C THR A 176 -31.19 7.38 -2.34
N VAL A 177 -30.38 6.35 -2.04
CA VAL A 177 -30.83 4.95 -1.96
C VAL A 177 -30.66 4.42 -0.54
N GLY A 178 -31.75 3.91 0.05
CA GLY A 178 -31.73 3.27 1.37
C GLY A 178 -31.23 1.81 1.35
N LEU A 179 -31.18 1.18 0.18
CA LEU A 179 -30.78 -0.23 0.02
C LEU A 179 -29.31 -0.44 0.44
N PRO A 180 -29.02 -1.29 1.44
CA PRO A 180 -27.69 -1.42 2.05
C PRO A 180 -26.54 -1.75 1.10
N ILE A 181 -26.80 -2.50 0.03
CA ILE A 181 -25.78 -2.94 -0.96
C ILE A 181 -25.51 -1.82 -1.97
N ILE A 182 -26.55 -1.38 -2.67
CA ILE A 182 -26.44 -0.46 -3.82
C ILE A 182 -25.99 0.95 -3.41
N LYS A 183 -26.33 1.40 -2.21
CA LYS A 183 -25.97 2.75 -1.72
C LYS A 183 -24.45 2.99 -1.63
N ASN A 184 -23.65 1.92 -1.63
CA ASN A 184 -22.19 1.99 -1.56
C ASN A 184 -21.51 1.72 -2.91
N PHE A 185 -22.29 1.72 -4.00
CA PHE A 185 -21.71 1.73 -5.34
C PHE A 185 -20.75 2.91 -5.48
N GLU A 186 -19.54 2.63 -5.94
CA GLU A 186 -18.42 3.55 -6.02
C GLU A 186 -17.92 3.64 -7.46
N LEU A 187 -17.57 4.86 -7.88
CA LEU A 187 -16.88 5.16 -9.12
C LEU A 187 -15.57 5.88 -8.79
N GLY A 188 -14.46 5.41 -9.33
CA GLY A 188 -13.14 5.95 -9.08
C GLY A 188 -12.40 6.37 -10.35
N ALA A 189 -11.50 7.32 -10.19
CA ALA A 189 -10.51 7.70 -11.20
C ALA A 189 -9.13 7.75 -10.54
N THR A 190 -8.16 7.07 -11.16
CA THR A 190 -6.80 6.91 -10.65
C THR A 190 -5.81 7.55 -11.63
N TYR A 191 -4.79 8.22 -11.09
CA TYR A 191 -3.62 8.68 -11.84
C TYR A 191 -2.36 8.32 -11.07
N VAL A 192 -1.35 7.82 -11.76
CA VAL A 192 -0.04 7.52 -11.19
C VAL A 192 1.04 7.91 -12.17
N THR A 193 2.14 8.46 -11.67
CA THR A 193 3.27 8.88 -12.48
C THR A 193 4.57 8.61 -11.76
N ASP A 194 5.58 8.30 -12.54
CA ASP A 194 6.98 8.37 -12.18
C ASP A 194 7.64 9.44 -13.05
N THR A 195 8.10 10.52 -12.42
CA THR A 195 8.68 11.69 -13.12
C THR A 195 10.18 11.57 -13.33
N ASP A 196 10.82 10.52 -12.80
CA ASP A 196 12.27 10.37 -12.80
C ASP A 196 12.71 8.89 -12.76
N PRO A 197 12.26 8.01 -13.68
CA PRO A 197 12.62 6.59 -13.67
C PRO A 197 14.12 6.30 -13.61
N ASP A 198 14.95 7.03 -14.38
CA ASP A 198 16.41 6.83 -14.41
C ASP A 198 17.17 7.50 -13.24
N GLY A 199 16.47 8.32 -12.44
CA GLY A 199 16.99 9.06 -11.30
C GLY A 199 17.71 10.37 -11.64
N ASN A 200 17.75 10.76 -12.91
CA ASN A 200 18.30 12.00 -13.44
C ASN A 200 17.22 12.97 -13.92
N ARG A 201 16.80 13.89 -13.04
CA ARG A 201 15.82 14.98 -13.30
C ARG A 201 16.03 15.89 -14.54
N LYS A 202 17.11 15.71 -15.29
CA LYS A 202 17.38 16.44 -16.54
C LYS A 202 16.88 15.72 -17.79
N THR A 203 16.55 14.43 -17.69
CA THR A 203 15.96 13.66 -18.79
C THR A 203 14.45 13.85 -18.78
N ASP A 204 13.84 13.72 -19.96
CA ASP A 204 12.39 13.66 -20.13
C ASP A 204 12.01 12.20 -20.37
N ASP A 205 11.99 11.43 -19.28
CA ASP A 205 11.88 9.97 -19.31
C ASP A 205 10.70 9.45 -18.47
N GLY A 206 9.81 10.34 -18.05
CA GLY A 206 8.69 10.03 -17.18
C GLY A 206 7.70 9.04 -17.78
N VAL A 207 7.00 8.32 -16.91
CA VAL A 207 5.90 7.43 -17.27
C VAL A 207 4.68 7.79 -16.43
N SER A 208 3.51 7.71 -17.04
CA SER A 208 2.25 7.94 -16.35
C SER A 208 1.18 6.95 -16.79
N ALA A 209 0.21 6.72 -15.92
CA ALA A 209 -0.93 5.86 -16.19
C ALA A 209 -2.18 6.45 -15.53
N PHE A 210 -3.32 6.27 -16.20
CA PHE A 210 -4.63 6.63 -15.65
C PHE A 210 -5.57 5.44 -15.69
N GLY A 211 -6.53 5.43 -14.78
CA GLY A 211 -7.52 4.37 -14.67
C GLY A 211 -8.88 4.89 -14.27
N LEU A 212 -9.90 4.13 -14.62
CA LEU A 212 -11.29 4.31 -14.19
C LEU A 212 -11.74 3.01 -13.55
N ASP A 213 -12.48 3.11 -12.46
CA ASP A 213 -12.93 1.94 -11.74
C ASP A 213 -14.36 2.09 -11.22
N ALA A 214 -15.02 0.95 -11.03
CA ALA A 214 -16.34 0.85 -10.45
C ALA A 214 -16.35 -0.28 -9.43
N GLY A 215 -16.90 -0.04 -8.24
CA GLY A 215 -16.94 -0.99 -7.14
C GLY A 215 -18.34 -1.11 -6.53
N LEU A 216 -18.75 -2.34 -6.21
CA LEU A 216 -20.00 -2.64 -5.53
C LEU A 216 -19.74 -3.59 -4.35
N PRO A 217 -19.71 -3.07 -3.11
CA PRO A 217 -19.66 -3.91 -1.91
C PRO A 217 -20.92 -4.78 -1.83
N LEU A 218 -20.75 -6.10 -1.85
CA LEU A 218 -21.86 -7.06 -1.76
C LEU A 218 -22.19 -7.42 -0.31
N ILE A 219 -21.15 -7.75 0.45
CA ILE A 219 -21.25 -8.10 1.87
C ILE A 219 -20.29 -7.19 2.63
N ASN A 220 -20.77 -6.57 3.71
CA ASN A 220 -19.93 -5.75 4.58
C ASN A 220 -20.21 -6.06 6.06
N GLY A 221 -19.63 -7.15 6.54
CA GLY A 221 -19.71 -7.60 7.93
C GLY A 221 -18.35 -7.57 8.64
N SER A 222 -18.35 -7.90 9.93
CA SER A 222 -17.12 -7.98 10.73
C SER A 222 -16.26 -9.19 10.40
N VAL A 223 -16.88 -10.30 9.94
CA VAL A 223 -16.20 -11.57 9.60
C VAL A 223 -15.93 -11.69 8.11
N VAL A 224 -16.90 -11.34 7.28
CA VAL A 224 -16.80 -11.45 5.83
C VAL A 224 -17.09 -10.10 5.20
N ARG A 225 -16.23 -9.69 4.27
CA ARG A 225 -16.51 -8.56 3.39
C ARG A 225 -16.23 -8.98 1.96
N SER A 226 -17.03 -8.51 1.02
CA SER A 226 -16.84 -8.80 -0.39
C SER A 226 -17.25 -7.65 -1.29
N MET A 227 -16.64 -7.59 -2.47
CA MET A 227 -16.86 -6.54 -3.46
C MET A 227 -16.75 -7.11 -4.86
N LEU A 228 -17.71 -6.76 -5.71
CA LEU A 228 -17.55 -6.84 -7.16
C LEU A 228 -16.94 -5.54 -7.65
N TYR A 229 -16.05 -5.63 -8.62
CA TYR A 229 -15.46 -4.45 -9.21
C TYR A 229 -15.13 -4.65 -10.68
N TYR A 230 -14.94 -3.53 -11.35
CA TYR A 230 -14.44 -3.44 -12.70
C TYR A 230 -13.42 -2.31 -12.77
N ASP A 231 -12.33 -2.56 -13.48
CA ASP A 231 -11.23 -1.61 -13.67
C ASP A 231 -10.92 -1.48 -15.16
N TYR A 232 -10.58 -0.26 -15.55
CA TYR A 232 -9.89 0.07 -16.79
C TYR A 232 -8.61 0.82 -16.46
N GLY A 233 -7.54 0.54 -17.19
CA GLY A 233 -6.24 1.17 -17.02
C GLY A 233 -5.56 1.42 -18.35
N LYS A 234 -4.87 2.54 -18.47
CA LYS A 234 -4.09 2.96 -19.63
C LYS A 234 -2.74 3.47 -19.16
N ILE A 235 -1.66 2.93 -19.72
CA ILE A 235 -0.33 3.51 -19.60
C ILE A 235 -0.20 4.52 -20.75
N VAL A 236 0.11 5.77 -20.43
CA VAL A 236 0.20 6.89 -21.40
C VAL A 236 1.25 6.52 -22.46
N ASP A 237 0.94 6.76 -23.73
CA ASP A 237 1.74 6.39 -24.91
C ASP A 237 1.92 4.89 -25.20
N TYR A 238 1.39 4.00 -24.35
CA TYR A 238 1.49 2.53 -24.53
C TYR A 238 0.11 1.87 -24.60
N GLY A 239 -0.10 0.74 -23.90
CA GLY A 239 -1.31 -0.06 -23.96
C GLY A 239 -2.37 0.29 -22.91
N SER A 240 -3.53 -0.35 -23.05
CA SER A 240 -4.59 -0.37 -22.02
C SER A 240 -5.10 -1.78 -21.76
N GLY A 241 -5.68 -1.98 -20.58
CA GLY A 241 -6.37 -3.20 -20.21
C GLY A 241 -7.58 -2.93 -19.34
N GLN A 242 -8.32 -3.99 -19.05
CA GLN A 242 -9.47 -3.97 -18.17
C GLN A 242 -9.59 -5.28 -17.38
N ALA A 243 -10.20 -5.22 -16.21
CA ALA A 243 -10.48 -6.36 -15.37
C ALA A 243 -11.88 -6.28 -14.77
N ALA A 244 -12.55 -7.41 -14.63
CA ALA A 244 -13.76 -7.56 -13.83
C ALA A 244 -13.49 -8.63 -12.79
N GLY A 245 -13.76 -8.35 -11.51
CA GLY A 245 -13.36 -9.26 -10.44
C GLY A 245 -14.26 -9.23 -9.22
N ILE A 246 -14.00 -10.20 -8.35
CA ILE A 246 -14.55 -10.29 -7.00
C ILE A 246 -13.40 -10.38 -6.01
N GLY A 247 -13.49 -9.60 -4.93
CA GLY A 247 -12.61 -9.69 -3.77
C GLY A 247 -13.42 -10.15 -2.55
N VAL A 248 -12.83 -11.00 -1.72
CA VAL A 248 -13.43 -11.48 -0.48
C VAL A 248 -12.39 -11.46 0.63
N ASP A 249 -12.69 -10.78 1.73
CA ASP A 249 -11.92 -10.79 2.96
C ASP A 249 -12.66 -11.63 4.02
N PHE A 250 -11.91 -12.51 4.66
CA PHE A 250 -12.32 -13.27 5.85
C PHE A 250 -11.45 -12.86 7.02
N ARG A 251 -12.06 -12.31 8.07
CA ARG A 251 -11.40 -12.00 9.33
C ARG A 251 -11.85 -13.00 10.38
N PHE A 252 -10.88 -13.70 10.96
CA PHE A 252 -11.18 -14.67 12.01
C PHE A 252 -11.53 -13.95 13.32
N PRO A 253 -12.43 -14.52 14.14
CA PRO A 253 -12.78 -13.96 15.45
C PRO A 253 -11.53 -13.68 16.30
N GLY A 254 -11.52 -12.53 16.99
CA GLY A 254 -10.39 -12.10 17.79
C GLY A 254 -9.24 -11.46 17.00
N GLY A 255 -9.35 -11.31 15.67
CA GLY A 255 -8.35 -10.62 14.84
C GLY A 255 -7.02 -11.37 14.70
N LEU A 256 -6.98 -12.64 15.10
CA LEU A 256 -5.77 -13.47 15.12
C LEU A 256 -5.27 -13.87 13.74
N ALA A 257 -6.17 -13.89 12.75
CA ALA A 257 -5.85 -14.24 11.38
C ALA A 257 -6.77 -13.53 10.40
N MET A 258 -6.29 -13.33 9.18
CA MET A 258 -7.06 -12.82 8.07
C MET A 258 -6.70 -13.58 6.80
N MET A 259 -7.70 -13.82 5.95
CA MET A 259 -7.51 -14.34 4.60
C MET A 259 -8.20 -13.41 3.61
N SER A 260 -7.54 -13.13 2.49
CA SER A 260 -8.10 -12.38 1.38
C SER A 260 -7.96 -13.18 0.11
N ALA A 261 -9.03 -13.27 -0.67
CA ALA A 261 -9.06 -13.93 -1.96
C ALA A 261 -9.54 -12.95 -3.03
N ARG A 262 -8.90 -12.97 -4.19
CA ARG A 262 -9.28 -12.19 -5.37
C ARG A 262 -9.38 -13.12 -6.57
N PHE A 263 -10.43 -12.96 -7.35
CA PHE A 263 -10.56 -13.62 -8.65
C PHE A 263 -11.01 -12.62 -9.70
N GLU A 264 -10.35 -12.65 -10.87
CA GLU A 264 -10.58 -11.69 -11.94
C GLU A 264 -10.62 -12.36 -13.31
N ARG A 265 -11.50 -11.84 -14.16
CA ARG A 265 -11.37 -11.94 -15.61
C ARG A 265 -10.63 -10.71 -16.11
N ARG A 266 -9.55 -10.90 -16.85
CA ARG A 266 -8.73 -9.82 -17.41
C ARG A 266 -8.75 -9.84 -18.94
N TRP A 267 -8.81 -8.65 -19.54
CA TRP A 267 -8.63 -8.41 -20.97
C TRP A 267 -7.54 -7.36 -21.12
N LEU A 268 -6.35 -7.78 -21.51
CA LEU A 268 -5.16 -6.94 -21.57
C LEU A 268 -4.80 -6.72 -23.04
N GLY A 269 -4.73 -5.45 -23.44
CA GLY A 269 -4.28 -5.08 -24.77
C GLY A 269 -2.77 -5.25 -24.93
N LYS A 270 -2.29 -5.05 -26.16
CA LYS A 270 -0.86 -4.91 -26.44
C LYS A 270 -0.27 -3.77 -25.63
N GLU A 271 1.01 -3.87 -25.30
CA GLU A 271 1.77 -2.84 -24.59
C GLU A 271 1.22 -2.47 -23.21
N PHE A 272 0.44 -3.36 -22.58
CA PHE A 272 -0.15 -3.14 -21.28
C PHE A 272 0.23 -4.24 -20.29
N GLU A 273 0.78 -3.83 -19.16
CA GLU A 273 1.04 -4.69 -18.00
C GLU A 273 0.12 -4.24 -16.84
N PRO A 274 -0.79 -5.09 -16.34
CA PRO A 274 -1.54 -4.79 -15.13
C PRO A 274 -0.59 -4.77 -13.93
N ASN A 275 -0.89 -3.96 -12.92
CA ASN A 275 0.00 -3.73 -11.78
C ASN A 275 1.38 -3.23 -12.22
N PHE A 276 1.45 -2.36 -13.22
CA PHE A 276 2.72 -1.82 -13.71
C PHE A 276 3.58 -1.25 -12.56
N PHE A 277 2.95 -0.52 -11.64
CA PHE A 277 3.56 -0.09 -10.38
C PHE A 277 3.33 -1.15 -9.29
N ASN A 278 4.19 -2.17 -9.29
CA ASN A 278 4.14 -3.29 -8.35
C ASN A 278 5.25 -3.26 -7.28
N ALA A 279 5.35 -4.32 -6.48
CA ALA A 279 6.35 -4.50 -5.42
C ALA A 279 7.81 -4.36 -5.89
N PHE A 280 8.07 -4.66 -7.17
CA PHE A 280 9.41 -4.61 -7.76
C PHE A 280 9.66 -3.33 -8.55
N TYR A 281 8.67 -2.43 -8.65
CA TYR A 281 8.79 -1.23 -9.49
C TYR A 281 10.02 -0.38 -9.16
N GLU A 282 10.35 -0.17 -7.89
CA GLU A 282 11.55 0.61 -7.53
C GLU A 282 12.87 -0.02 -7.99
N VAL A 283 12.91 -1.35 -8.16
CA VAL A 283 14.07 -2.08 -8.68
C VAL A 283 14.08 -2.06 -10.20
N ASP A 284 12.90 -2.28 -10.80
CA ASP A 284 12.79 -2.50 -12.24
C ASP A 284 12.66 -1.20 -13.05
N ARG A 285 12.25 -0.08 -12.43
CA ARG A 285 11.97 1.19 -13.13
C ARG A 285 13.13 1.66 -14.01
N TYR A 286 14.37 1.37 -13.62
CA TYR A 286 15.55 1.57 -14.45
C TYR A 286 16.67 0.57 -14.16
N THR A 287 17.07 -0.20 -15.17
CA THR A 287 18.17 -1.17 -15.10
C THR A 287 19.38 -0.67 -15.86
N LYS A 288 20.50 -0.47 -15.15
CA LYS A 288 21.80 -0.15 -15.76
C LYS A 288 22.44 -1.39 -16.38
N THR A 289 23.05 -1.22 -17.54
CA THR A 289 23.78 -2.24 -18.30
C THR A 289 25.17 -1.70 -18.68
N GLY A 290 26.05 -2.56 -19.20
CA GLY A 290 27.37 -2.14 -19.67
C GLY A 290 27.36 -1.17 -20.86
N PHE A 291 26.21 -1.02 -21.54
CA PHE A 291 26.06 -0.19 -22.74
C PHE A 291 25.02 0.94 -22.56
N GLY A 292 24.62 1.25 -21.33
CA GLY A 292 23.60 2.26 -21.01
C GLY A 292 22.63 1.74 -19.95
N GLY A 293 21.33 1.96 -20.12
CA GLY A 293 20.29 1.38 -19.29
C GLY A 293 18.96 1.38 -20.02
N TYR A 294 18.02 0.59 -19.52
CA TYR A 294 16.64 0.57 -20.03
C TYR A 294 15.67 0.74 -18.87
N ARG A 295 14.53 1.35 -19.15
CA ARG A 295 13.45 1.55 -18.19
C ARG A 295 12.49 0.37 -18.25
N LYS A 296 11.74 0.13 -17.17
CA LYS A 296 10.64 -0.85 -17.19
C LYS A 296 9.65 -0.58 -18.34
N VAL A 297 9.36 0.70 -18.60
CA VAL A 297 8.41 1.11 -19.64
C VAL A 297 8.87 0.74 -21.06
N ASP A 298 10.18 0.62 -21.28
CA ASP A 298 10.74 0.24 -22.58
C ASP A 298 10.47 -1.23 -22.93
N LEU A 299 10.01 -2.03 -21.96
CA LEU A 299 9.58 -3.42 -22.18
C LEU A 299 8.14 -3.53 -22.69
N LEU A 300 7.30 -2.50 -22.51
CA LEU A 300 5.89 -2.56 -22.92
C LEU A 300 5.72 -2.83 -24.42
N PRO A 301 6.48 -2.22 -25.35
CA PRO A 301 6.39 -2.54 -26.78
C PRO A 301 6.64 -4.02 -27.14
N THR A 302 7.25 -4.80 -26.23
CA THR A 302 7.47 -6.24 -26.44
C THR A 302 6.21 -7.09 -26.22
N ILE A 303 5.19 -6.52 -25.54
CA ILE A 303 3.87 -7.14 -25.36
C ILE A 303 3.06 -6.95 -26.65
N THR A 304 3.30 -7.82 -27.62
CA THR A 304 2.75 -7.71 -28.98
C THR A 304 1.39 -8.39 -29.19
N GLU A 305 0.94 -9.16 -28.19
CA GLU A 305 -0.30 -9.93 -28.24
C GLU A 305 -1.29 -9.45 -27.17
N GLU A 306 -2.57 -9.48 -27.53
CA GLU A 306 -3.65 -9.28 -26.56
C GLU A 306 -3.89 -10.56 -25.77
N THR A 307 -4.11 -10.45 -24.46
CA THR A 307 -4.38 -11.62 -23.62
C THR A 307 -5.73 -11.51 -22.93
N LYS A 308 -6.45 -12.64 -22.88
CA LYS A 308 -7.74 -12.76 -22.18
C LYS A 308 -7.66 -13.93 -21.21
N GLY A 309 -7.53 -13.63 -19.92
CA GLY A 309 -7.16 -14.61 -18.91
C GLY A 309 -7.98 -14.52 -17.64
N TYR A 310 -7.72 -15.46 -16.74
CA TYR A 310 -8.17 -15.39 -15.36
C TYR A 310 -6.98 -15.16 -14.45
N PHE A 311 -7.18 -14.36 -13.41
CA PHE A 311 -6.19 -14.14 -12.36
C PHE A 311 -6.82 -14.50 -11.02
N GLY A 312 -6.06 -15.21 -10.20
CA GLY A 312 -6.45 -15.56 -8.83
C GLY A 312 -5.33 -15.22 -7.88
N GLU A 313 -5.69 -14.70 -6.71
CA GLU A 313 -4.77 -14.36 -5.64
C GLU A 313 -5.37 -14.78 -4.31
N LEU A 314 -4.54 -15.39 -3.47
CA LEU A 314 -4.87 -15.75 -2.11
C LEU A 314 -3.75 -15.24 -1.21
N TYR A 315 -4.14 -14.49 -0.19
CA TYR A 315 -3.25 -13.97 0.84
C TYR A 315 -3.78 -14.34 2.22
N GLY A 316 -2.89 -14.63 3.15
CA GLY A 316 -3.25 -14.87 4.54
C GLY A 316 -2.12 -14.48 5.49
N ARG A 317 -2.50 -14.13 6.71
CA ARG A 317 -1.61 -13.86 7.84
C ARG A 317 -2.25 -14.32 9.13
#